data_AF-A0A550GKF3-F1
#
_entry.id   AF-A0A550GKF3-F1
#
_cell.length_a   1.000
_cell.length_b   1.000
_cell.length_c   1.000
_cell.angle_alpha   90.00
_cell.angle_beta   90.00
_cell.angle_gamma   90.00
#
_symmetry.space_group_name_H-M   'P 1'
#
loop_
_entity.id
_entity.type
_entity.pdbx_description
1 polymer ?
#
loop_
_entity_poly.entity_id
_entity_poly.type
_entity_poly.pdbx_seq_one_letter_code
_entity_poly.pdbx_strand_id
1 'polypeptide(L)'
;VRDSEFGYIHLLHSSRENQKNVLAVDAFKDVPLLCRICQKSPKNGMVVIGGGVPRNTVQSAAIAANKGMDYAVVITMDRPETGGLSGSTLRESMSWGKVRGNADKIMVIGDALVMFPLIVASVVERLGNEFKREPYLKNGKHSVERKK
;
A
#
# COMPACT_ATOMS: atom_id res chain seq x y z
N VAL A 1 9.94 9.76 2.68
CA VAL A 1 11.30 9.78 3.27
C VAL A 1 11.97 11.13 3.06
N ARG A 2 12.12 11.61 1.82
CA ARG A 2 12.67 12.96 1.58
C ARG A 2 11.77 14.07 2.13
N ASP A 3 10.47 13.97 1.89
CA ASP A 3 9.45 14.89 2.38
C ASP A 3 8.95 14.44 3.76
N SER A 4 9.84 14.49 4.76
CA SER A 4 9.54 14.19 6.16
C SER A 4 10.70 14.68 7.04
N GLU A 5 10.47 14.78 8.34
CA GLU A 5 11.51 15.11 9.33
C GLU A 5 12.75 14.21 9.25
N PHE A 6 12.57 12.97 8.78
CA PHE A 6 13.68 12.07 8.53
C PHE A 6 14.70 12.62 7.52
N GLY A 7 14.25 13.36 6.50
CA GLY A 7 15.12 14.00 5.51
C GLY A 7 16.00 15.09 6.11
N TYR A 8 15.44 15.92 7.00
CA TYR A 8 16.19 16.97 7.69
C TYR A 8 17.17 16.38 8.71
N ILE A 9 16.75 15.36 9.47
CA ILE A 9 17.63 14.63 10.40
C ILE A 9 18.78 13.98 9.63
N HIS A 10 18.50 13.39 8.48
CA HIS A 10 19.52 12.81 7.61
C HIS A 10 20.55 13.86 7.16
N LEU A 11 20.10 15.04 6.72
CA LEU A 11 20.97 16.16 6.35
C LEU A 11 21.84 16.59 7.54
N LEU A 12 21.23 16.84 8.70
CA LEU A 12 21.92 17.25 9.93
C LEU A 12 22.95 16.22 10.38
N HIS A 13 22.65 14.93 10.23
CA HIS A 13 23.61 13.87 10.51
C HIS A 13 24.77 13.89 9.51
N SER A 14 24.47 14.03 8.21
CA SER A 14 25.48 14.06 7.15
C SER A 14 26.43 15.25 7.23
N SER A 15 26.00 16.37 7.83
CA SER A 15 26.79 17.60 7.96
C SER A 15 27.70 17.63 9.19
N ARG A 16 27.71 16.60 10.04
CA ARG A 16 28.57 16.54 11.24
C ARG A 16 30.01 16.20 10.88
N GLU A 17 30.96 16.82 11.57
CA GLU A 17 32.38 16.47 11.45
C GLU A 17 32.65 15.01 11.83
N ASN A 18 33.55 14.35 11.10
CA ASN A 18 33.94 12.94 11.30
C ASN A 18 32.79 11.91 11.20
N GLN A 19 31.68 12.24 10.54
CA GLN A 19 30.57 11.31 10.40
C GLN A 19 30.95 10.13 9.47
N LYS A 20 30.83 8.91 10.00
CA LYS A 20 31.04 7.64 9.28
C LYS A 20 29.70 6.93 9.09
N ASN A 21 29.51 6.23 7.97
CA ASN A 21 28.29 5.49 7.63
C ASN A 21 27.05 6.37 7.40
N VAL A 22 27.13 7.33 6.48
CA VAL A 22 25.94 8.09 6.03
C VAL A 22 24.92 7.10 5.46
N LEU A 23 23.66 7.18 5.89
CA LEU A 23 22.61 6.31 5.37
C LEU A 23 22.39 6.57 3.87
N ALA A 24 22.64 5.58 3.02
CA ALA A 24 22.27 5.65 1.61
C ALA A 24 20.84 5.13 1.42
N VAL A 25 19.94 5.97 0.90
CA VAL A 25 18.56 5.61 0.60
C VAL A 25 18.39 5.46 -0.91
N ASP A 26 17.98 4.28 -1.35
CA ASP A 26 17.65 4.00 -2.75
C ASP A 26 16.13 3.92 -2.88
N ALA A 27 15.55 4.89 -3.59
CA ALA A 27 14.11 5.02 -3.76
C ALA A 27 13.51 4.02 -4.76
N PHE A 28 14.32 3.22 -5.47
CA PHE A 28 13.83 2.24 -6.43
C PHE A 28 13.89 0.81 -5.90
N LYS A 29 14.61 0.55 -4.80
CA LYS A 29 14.75 -0.81 -4.25
C LYS A 29 13.46 -1.42 -3.72
N ASP A 30 12.49 -0.60 -3.35
CA ASP A 30 11.18 -1.04 -2.86
C ASP A 30 10.23 -1.45 -4.00
N VAL A 31 10.34 -0.83 -5.18
CA VAL A 31 9.45 -1.08 -6.32
C VAL A 31 9.44 -2.57 -6.74
N PRO A 32 10.59 -3.24 -6.99
CA PRO A 32 10.60 -4.66 -7.32
C PRO A 32 10.04 -5.54 -6.20
N LEU A 33 10.23 -5.15 -4.94
CA LEU A 33 9.72 -5.90 -3.79
C LEU A 33 8.19 -5.86 -3.75
N LEU A 34 7.59 -4.68 -3.89
CA LEU A 34 6.15 -4.50 -3.94
C LEU A 34 5.53 -5.25 -5.12
N CYS A 35 6.10 -5.11 -6.32
CA CYS A 35 5.66 -5.84 -7.51
C CYS A 35 5.74 -7.37 -7.30
N ARG A 36 6.82 -7.87 -6.68
CA ARG A 36 6.99 -9.31 -6.40
C ARG A 36 5.96 -9.83 -5.41
N ILE A 37 5.57 -9.04 -4.40
CA ILE A 37 4.50 -9.38 -3.47
C ILE A 37 3.18 -9.54 -4.24
N CYS A 38 2.81 -8.56 -5.06
CA CYS A 38 1.60 -8.63 -5.89
C CYS A 38 1.63 -9.82 -6.86
N GLN A 39 2.77 -10.05 -7.52
CA GLN A 39 2.95 -11.12 -8.50
C GLN A 39 2.82 -12.51 -7.86
N LYS A 40 3.33 -12.71 -6.64
CA LYS A 40 3.25 -14.00 -5.94
C LYS A 40 1.92 -14.26 -5.25
N SER A 41 1.12 -13.22 -4.97
CA SER A 41 -0.14 -13.38 -4.26
C SER A 41 -1.24 -13.93 -5.19
N PRO A 42 -2.01 -14.97 -4.81
CA PRO A 42 -3.09 -15.50 -5.65
C PRO A 42 -4.23 -14.49 -5.81
N LYS A 43 -4.50 -13.71 -4.76
CA LYS A 43 -5.44 -12.59 -4.75
C LYS A 43 -4.78 -11.35 -4.15
N ASN A 44 -5.11 -10.17 -4.66
CA ASN A 44 -4.62 -8.90 -4.13
C ASN A 44 -5.77 -8.10 -3.56
N GLY A 45 -5.58 -7.59 -2.34
CA GLY A 45 -6.54 -6.72 -1.66
C GLY A 45 -5.86 -5.46 -1.17
N MET A 46 -6.59 -4.34 -1.18
CA MET A 46 -6.12 -3.10 -0.58
C MET A 46 -7.16 -2.52 0.39
N VAL A 47 -6.68 -2.02 1.53
CA VAL A 47 -7.41 -1.12 2.42
C VAL A 47 -6.62 0.18 2.47
N VAL A 48 -7.19 1.23 1.91
CA VAL A 48 -6.54 2.54 1.76
C VAL A 48 -7.24 3.54 2.67
N ILE A 49 -6.43 4.24 3.47
CA ILE A 49 -6.88 5.32 4.36
C ILE A 49 -6.32 6.62 3.80
N GLY A 50 -7.19 7.54 3.42
CA GLY A 50 -6.89 8.74 2.64
C GLY A 50 -6.70 8.43 1.15
N GLY A 51 -5.67 9.04 0.56
CA GLY A 51 -5.37 8.91 -0.86
C GLY A 51 -3.89 9.11 -1.18
N GLY A 52 -3.59 9.95 -2.17
CA GLY A 52 -2.23 10.39 -2.51
C GLY A 52 -1.30 9.26 -2.96
N VAL A 53 -0.02 9.41 -2.60
CA VAL A 53 1.04 8.48 -2.96
C VAL A 53 0.76 7.06 -2.46
N PRO A 54 0.35 6.80 -1.19
CA PRO A 54 0.06 5.45 -0.73
C PRO A 54 -0.98 4.70 -1.59
N ARG A 55 -2.07 5.38 -1.97
CA ARG A 55 -3.11 4.81 -2.84
C ARG A 55 -2.55 4.44 -4.20
N ASN A 56 -1.79 5.35 -4.81
CA ASN A 56 -1.28 5.11 -6.16
C ASN A 56 -0.15 4.09 -6.20
N THR A 57 0.70 4.03 -5.17
CA THR A 57 1.82 3.09 -5.08
C THR A 57 1.31 1.65 -5.04
N VAL A 58 0.32 1.35 -4.19
CA VAL A 58 -0.22 -0.02 -4.08
C VAL A 58 -0.93 -0.45 -5.37
N GLN A 59 -1.67 0.47 -6.01
CA GLN A 59 -2.35 0.22 -7.28
C GLN A 59 -1.36 0.03 -8.44
N SER A 60 -0.32 0.87 -8.50
CA SER A 60 0.73 0.80 -9.53
C SER A 60 1.55 -0.48 -9.40
N ALA A 61 1.86 -0.91 -8.17
CA ALA A 61 2.54 -2.18 -7.94
C ALA A 61 1.73 -3.39 -8.44
N ALA A 62 0.41 -3.37 -8.26
CA ALA A 62 -0.46 -4.42 -8.80
C ALA A 62 -0.44 -4.43 -10.33
N ILE A 63 -0.60 -3.26 -10.99
CA ILE A 63 -0.54 -3.14 -12.45
C ILE A 63 0.82 -3.59 -12.99
N ALA A 64 1.92 -3.14 -12.39
CA ALA A 64 3.28 -3.49 -12.81
C ALA A 64 3.56 -5.00 -12.66
N ALA A 65 2.85 -5.68 -11.74
CA ALA A 65 2.85 -7.12 -11.59
C ALA A 65 1.89 -7.85 -12.57
N ASN A 66 1.35 -7.14 -13.57
CA ASN A 66 0.32 -7.58 -14.50
C ASN A 66 -0.92 -8.17 -13.80
N LYS A 67 -1.31 -7.55 -12.69
CA LYS A 67 -2.49 -7.90 -11.90
C LYS A 67 -3.33 -6.65 -11.60
N GLY A 68 -4.48 -6.87 -10.99
CA GLY A 68 -5.31 -5.81 -10.41
C GLY A 68 -5.76 -6.24 -9.02
N MET A 69 -6.39 -5.31 -8.29
CA MET A 69 -6.99 -5.62 -7.00
C MET A 69 -8.27 -6.45 -7.17
N ASP A 70 -8.37 -7.55 -6.43
CA ASP A 70 -9.57 -8.36 -6.27
C ASP A 70 -10.50 -7.80 -5.19
N TYR A 71 -9.90 -7.14 -4.18
CA TYR A 71 -10.61 -6.48 -3.09
C TYR A 71 -10.12 -5.04 -2.90
N ALA A 72 -11.03 -4.09 -2.71
CA ALA A 72 -10.65 -2.70 -2.48
C ALA A 72 -11.58 -2.00 -1.49
N VAL A 73 -11.02 -1.55 -0.36
CA VAL A 73 -11.69 -0.65 0.56
C VAL A 73 -10.91 0.66 0.56
N VAL A 74 -11.56 1.77 0.23
CA VAL A 74 -10.96 3.10 0.28
C VAL A 74 -11.76 3.97 1.23
N ILE A 75 -11.11 4.57 2.21
CA ILE A 75 -11.68 5.57 3.11
C ILE A 75 -10.99 6.88 2.77
N THR A 76 -11.72 7.91 2.35
CA THR A 76 -11.10 9.21 2.04
C THR A 76 -12.07 10.34 2.31
N MET A 77 -11.57 11.55 2.54
CA MET A 77 -12.39 12.76 2.52
C MET A 77 -12.38 13.44 1.15
N ASP A 78 -11.53 12.98 0.24
CA ASP A 78 -11.38 13.57 -1.08
C ASP A 78 -12.57 13.27 -1.98
N ARG A 79 -12.97 14.32 -2.69
CA ARG A 79 -14.15 14.39 -3.51
C ARG A 79 -13.78 14.20 -5.00
N PRO A 80 -14.56 13.44 -5.79
CA PRO A 80 -14.21 13.12 -7.18
C PRO A 80 -14.25 14.32 -8.13
N GLU A 81 -14.98 15.38 -7.80
CA GLU A 81 -15.29 16.52 -8.68
C GLU A 81 -14.04 17.29 -9.12
N THR A 82 -13.00 17.32 -8.27
CA THR A 82 -11.74 18.01 -8.58
C THR A 82 -10.83 17.21 -9.52
N GLY A 83 -11.18 15.96 -9.86
CA GLY A 83 -10.36 15.07 -10.68
C GLY A 83 -9.04 14.65 -10.03
N GLY A 84 -8.88 14.88 -8.73
CA GLY A 84 -7.69 14.49 -8.00
C GLY A 84 -7.55 12.98 -7.85
N LEU A 85 -6.33 12.46 -7.94
CA LEU A 85 -6.02 11.04 -7.77
C LEU A 85 -6.59 10.45 -6.46
N SER A 86 -6.51 11.22 -5.38
CA SER A 86 -7.00 10.79 -4.07
C SER A 86 -8.53 10.62 -4.01
N GLY A 87 -9.26 11.48 -4.73
CA GLY A 87 -10.72 11.43 -4.88
C GLY A 87 -11.20 10.60 -6.08
N SER A 88 -10.28 10.08 -6.90
CA SER A 88 -10.62 9.27 -8.08
C SER A 88 -11.58 8.14 -7.72
N THR A 89 -12.61 7.97 -8.53
CA THR A 89 -13.64 6.96 -8.24
C THR A 89 -13.07 5.55 -8.43
N LEU A 90 -13.68 4.56 -7.79
CA LEU A 90 -13.33 3.17 -8.05
C LEU A 90 -13.64 2.76 -9.51
N ARG A 91 -14.62 3.41 -10.14
CA ARG A 91 -14.93 3.22 -11.57
C ARG A 91 -13.78 3.67 -12.46
N GLU A 92 -13.20 4.81 -12.15
CA GLU A 92 -12.00 5.29 -12.82
C GLU A 92 -10.81 4.37 -12.53
N SER A 93 -10.62 3.92 -11.29
CA SER A 93 -9.56 2.94 -10.97
C SER A 93 -9.70 1.65 -11.79
N MET A 94 -10.93 1.22 -12.11
CA MET A 94 -11.17 0.07 -13.00
C MET A 94 -10.82 0.34 -14.46
N SER A 95 -11.06 1.54 -15.00
CA SER A 95 -10.75 1.83 -16.40
C SER A 95 -9.25 1.76 -16.70
N TRP A 96 -8.41 1.98 -15.67
CA TRP A 96 -6.96 1.82 -15.74
C TRP A 96 -6.47 0.39 -15.44
N GLY A 97 -7.37 -0.53 -15.07
CA GLY A 97 -7.00 -1.88 -14.64
C GLY A 97 -6.39 -1.97 -13.23
N LYS A 98 -6.39 -0.87 -12.45
CA LYS A 98 -5.89 -0.86 -11.06
C LYS A 98 -6.73 -1.76 -10.16
N VAL A 99 -8.04 -1.80 -10.42
CA VAL A 99 -9.02 -2.65 -9.73
C VAL A 99 -9.70 -3.51 -10.80
N ARG A 100 -9.90 -4.80 -10.52
CA ARG A 100 -10.55 -5.71 -11.48
C ARG A 100 -12.04 -5.37 -11.62
N GLY A 101 -12.60 -5.62 -12.80
CA GLY A 101 -14.02 -5.35 -13.07
C GLY A 101 -14.95 -6.08 -12.09
N ASN A 102 -14.65 -7.36 -11.82
CA ASN A 102 -15.36 -8.22 -10.87
C ASN A 102 -14.86 -8.13 -9.41
N ALA A 103 -14.05 -7.12 -9.08
CA ALA A 103 -13.56 -6.95 -7.71
C ALA A 103 -14.68 -6.53 -6.74
N ASP A 104 -14.63 -7.07 -5.52
CA ASP A 104 -15.42 -6.60 -4.38
C ASP A 104 -14.80 -5.31 -3.85
N LYS A 105 -15.52 -4.21 -3.97
CA LYS A 105 -14.93 -2.88 -3.80
C LYS A 105 -15.90 -1.87 -3.22
N ILE A 106 -15.41 -1.02 -2.34
CA ILE A 106 -16.16 0.07 -1.74
C ILE A 106 -15.25 1.27 -1.47
N MET A 107 -15.81 2.46 -1.68
CA MET A 107 -15.19 3.74 -1.34
C MET A 107 -16.14 4.47 -0.40
N VAL A 108 -15.64 4.82 0.78
CA VAL A 108 -16.37 5.53 1.82
C VAL A 108 -15.82 6.94 1.90
N ILE A 109 -16.67 7.93 1.63
CA ILE A 109 -16.31 9.34 1.79
C ILE A 109 -16.58 9.72 3.25
N GLY A 110 -15.53 9.86 4.05
CA GLY A 110 -15.65 10.14 5.48
C GLY A 110 -14.31 10.17 6.21
N ASP A 111 -14.33 10.66 7.45
CA ASP A 111 -13.15 10.76 8.29
C ASP A 111 -12.65 9.36 8.71
N ALA A 112 -11.36 9.12 8.50
CA ALA A 112 -10.69 7.88 8.84
C ALA A 112 -10.75 7.55 10.34
N LEU A 113 -10.72 8.57 11.22
CA LEU A 113 -10.72 8.38 12.67
C LEU A 113 -12.07 7.85 13.18
N VAL A 114 -13.16 8.08 12.45
CA VAL A 114 -14.47 7.52 12.76
C VAL A 114 -14.64 6.18 12.04
N MET A 115 -14.40 6.15 10.73
CA MET A 115 -14.73 5.00 9.90
C MET A 115 -13.82 3.79 10.14
N PHE A 116 -12.51 4.02 10.28
CA PHE A 116 -11.55 2.92 10.37
C PHE A 116 -11.70 2.11 11.67
N PRO A 117 -11.83 2.72 12.87
CA PRO A 117 -12.07 1.96 14.10
C PRO A 117 -13.38 1.15 14.05
N LEU A 118 -14.46 1.70 13.49
CA LEU A 118 -15.74 0.99 13.34
C LEU A 118 -15.59 -0.23 12.43
N ILE A 119 -14.93 -0.08 11.27
CA ILE A 119 -14.67 -1.18 10.35
C ILE A 119 -13.85 -2.27 11.05
N VAL A 120 -12.77 -1.89 11.75
CA VAL A 120 -11.90 -2.84 12.45
C VAL A 120 -12.67 -3.58 13.56
N ALA A 121 -13.40 -2.86 14.41
CA ALA A 121 -14.20 -3.48 15.47
C ALA A 121 -15.21 -4.49 14.91
N SER A 122 -15.91 -4.12 13.84
CA SER A 122 -16.91 -4.96 13.20
C SER A 122 -16.31 -6.19 12.48
N VAL A 123 -15.08 -6.09 11.97
CA VAL A 123 -14.35 -7.24 11.41
C VAL A 123 -13.89 -8.17 12.53
N VAL A 124 -13.29 -7.62 13.59
CA VAL A 124 -12.79 -8.40 14.74
C VAL A 124 -13.93 -9.17 15.40
N GLU A 125 -15.08 -8.52 15.63
CA GLU A 125 -16.28 -9.15 16.19
C GLU A 125 -16.76 -10.33 15.34
N ARG A 126 -16.83 -10.15 14.01
CA ARG A 126 -17.31 -11.21 13.09
C ARG A 126 -16.33 -12.35 12.88
N LEU A 127 -15.02 -12.08 12.96
CA LEU A 127 -14.01 -13.13 12.88
C LEU A 127 -14.02 -14.01 14.13
N GLY A 128 -14.35 -13.44 15.29
CA GLY A 128 -14.37 -14.13 16.57
C GLY A 128 -12.97 -14.46 17.11
N ASN A 129 -12.92 -14.92 18.36
CA ASN A 129 -11.65 -15.15 19.09
C ASN A 129 -10.84 -16.34 18.54
N GLU A 130 -11.48 -17.25 17.82
CA GLU A 130 -10.85 -18.45 17.26
C GLU A 130 -10.19 -18.22 15.90
N PHE A 131 -10.36 -17.03 15.30
CA PHE A 131 -9.78 -16.74 13.99
C PHE A 131 -8.25 -16.71 14.06
N LYS A 132 -7.62 -17.59 13.29
CA LYS A 132 -6.17 -17.61 13.10
C LYS A 132 -5.85 -17.23 11.66
N ARG A 133 -5.13 -16.12 11.49
CA ARG A 133 -4.61 -15.74 10.18
C ARG A 133 -3.48 -16.68 9.80
N GLU A 134 -3.66 -17.44 8.72
CA GLU A 134 -2.57 -18.16 8.08
C GLU A 134 -1.77 -17.22 7.16
N PRO A 135 -0.51 -16.88 7.48
CA PRO A 135 0.27 -16.00 6.63
C PRO A 135 0.72 -16.76 5.38
N TYR A 136 0.36 -16.21 4.22
CA TYR A 136 0.75 -16.78 2.93
C TYR A 136 2.28 -16.85 2.73
N LEU A 137 3.05 -15.95 3.35
CA LEU A 137 4.50 -15.86 3.19
C LEU A 137 5.33 -16.88 4.01
N LYS A 138 4.72 -17.84 4.71
CA LYS A 138 5.45 -18.83 5.53
C LYS A 138 6.31 -19.83 4.72
N ASN A 139 6.08 -20.00 3.42
CA ASN A 139 6.80 -20.96 2.57
C ASN A 139 7.88 -20.32 1.69
N GLY A 140 8.74 -19.51 2.30
CA GLY A 140 9.86 -18.82 1.65
C GLY A 140 11.24 -19.47 1.87
N LYS A 141 11.37 -20.81 1.83
CA LYS A 141 12.68 -21.42 1.51
C LYS A 141 12.99 -21.16 0.03
N HIS A 142 13.33 -19.93 -0.31
CA HIS A 142 13.88 -19.58 -1.62
C HIS A 142 15.19 -18.85 -1.41
N SER A 143 16.25 -19.67 -1.39
CA SER A 143 17.56 -19.40 -1.98
C SER A 143 17.76 -17.94 -2.40
N VAL A 144 18.37 -17.18 -1.49
CA VAL A 144 19.23 -16.07 -1.88
C VAL A 144 20.47 -16.72 -2.52
N GLU A 145 20.37 -17.15 -3.77
CA GLU A 145 21.55 -17.27 -4.62
C GLU A 145 22.06 -15.86 -4.86
N ARG A 146 22.99 -15.43 -3.99
CA ARG A 146 23.97 -14.42 -4.35
C ARG A 146 24.72 -14.94 -5.56
N LYS A 147 24.32 -14.55 -6.77
CA LYS A 147 25.23 -14.62 -7.92
C LYS A 147 26.40 -13.69 -7.60
N LYS A 148 27.58 -14.31 -7.47
CA LYS A 148 28.89 -13.67 -7.49
C LYS A 148 29.10 -12.95 -8.81
#